data_AF-A0A920EUQ9-F1
#
_entry.id   AF-A0A920EUQ9-F1
#
_cell.length_a   1.000
_cell.length_b   1.000
_cell.length_c   1.000
_cell.angle_alpha   90.00
_cell.angle_beta   90.00
_cell.angle_gamma   90.00
#
_symmetry.space_group_name_H-M   'P 1'
#
loop_
_entity.id
_entity.type
_entity.pdbx_description
1 polymer ?
#
loop_
_entity_poly.entity_id
_entity_poly.type
_entity_poly.pdbx_seq_one_letter_code
_entity_poly.pdbx_strand_id
1 'polypeptide(L)'
;MKNVQAYKTIGEVEKILKVKPHVLRFWEESISQVKPLKRKGGRRLYSEELINILRIIKKLVNDEGYSIKGVKKYLSKKKISNIKKEGAIKISEELDIKLDNIEKYLKKAKSILINE
;
A
#
# COMPACT_ATOMS: atom_id res chain seq x y z
N MET A 1 -7.53 -22.74 -1.54
CA MET A 1 -6.34 -22.51 -2.39
C MET A 1 -5.34 -21.67 -1.59
N LYS A 2 -4.07 -22.10 -1.49
CA LYS A 2 -3.04 -21.42 -0.68
C LYS A 2 -2.82 -20.00 -1.22
N ASN A 3 -3.02 -19.01 -0.35
CA ASN A 3 -2.75 -17.61 -0.60
C ASN A 3 -1.23 -17.41 -0.70
N VAL A 4 -0.64 -17.72 -1.85
CA VAL A 4 0.74 -17.34 -2.16
C VAL A 4 0.70 -15.84 -2.39
N GLN A 5 0.92 -15.05 -1.34
CA GLN A 5 1.12 -13.61 -1.48
C GLN A 5 2.27 -13.39 -2.46
N ALA A 6 1.92 -13.06 -3.71
CA ALA A 6 2.88 -12.88 -4.77
C ALA A 6 3.72 -11.64 -4.47
N TYR A 7 5.04 -11.84 -4.38
CA TYR A 7 5.98 -10.74 -4.33
C TYR A 7 5.85 -9.87 -5.57
N LYS A 8 5.94 -8.55 -5.37
CA LYS A 8 5.87 -7.57 -6.47
C LYS A 8 7.25 -7.01 -6.78
N THR A 9 7.49 -6.64 -8.02
CA THR A 9 8.67 -5.91 -8.47
C THR A 9 8.55 -4.42 -8.16
N ILE A 10 9.65 -3.67 -8.23
CA ILE A 10 9.63 -2.22 -7.98
C ILE A 10 8.69 -1.46 -8.94
N GLY A 11 8.57 -1.90 -10.20
CA GLY A 11 7.66 -1.29 -11.17
C GLY A 11 6.18 -1.56 -10.87
N GLU A 12 5.86 -2.73 -10.32
CA GLU A 12 4.50 -3.01 -9.84
C GLU A 12 4.18 -2.18 -8.58
N VAL A 13 5.14 -2.05 -7.67
CA VAL A 13 4.99 -1.23 -6.46
C VAL A 13 4.86 0.26 -6.80
N GLU A 14 5.60 0.76 -7.79
CA GLU A 14 5.43 2.10 -8.34
C GLU A 14 3.99 2.34 -8.77
N LYS A 15 3.41 1.43 -9.57
CA LYS A 15 2.03 1.55 -10.05
C LYS A 15 1.02 1.54 -8.89
N ILE A 16 1.23 0.68 -7.90
CA ILE A 16 0.35 0.56 -6.73
C ILE A 16 0.38 1.81 -5.86
N LEU A 17 1.58 2.31 -5.54
CA LEU A 17 1.74 3.41 -4.60
C LEU A 17 1.71 4.77 -5.29
N LYS A 18 1.86 4.82 -6.61
CA LYS A 18 2.09 6.03 -7.41
C LYS A 18 3.32 6.80 -6.89
N VAL A 19 4.40 6.05 -6.60
CA VAL A 19 5.68 6.59 -6.10
C VAL A 19 6.78 6.15 -7.05
N LYS A 20 7.58 7.09 -7.55
CA LYS A 20 8.63 6.83 -8.54
C LYS A 20 9.68 5.85 -7.98
N PRO A 21 10.31 5.00 -8.82
CA PRO A 21 11.23 3.96 -8.35
C PRO A 21 12.44 4.50 -7.60
N HIS A 22 12.96 5.67 -7.96
CA HIS A 22 14.10 6.28 -7.25
C HIS A 22 13.73 6.71 -5.82
N VAL A 23 12.48 7.11 -5.58
CA VAL A 23 11.99 7.44 -4.23
C VAL A 23 11.86 6.19 -3.39
N LEU A 24 11.34 5.09 -3.98
CA LEU A 24 11.28 3.79 -3.30
C LEU A 24 12.68 3.30 -2.90
N ARG A 25 13.65 3.39 -3.81
CA ARG A 25 15.07 3.05 -3.53
C ARG A 25 15.64 3.91 -2.41
N PHE A 26 15.40 5.21 -2.44
CA PHE A 26 15.84 6.12 -1.39
C PHE A 26 15.23 5.77 -0.03
N TRP A 27 13.95 5.36 0.02
CA TRP A 27 13.33 4.90 1.26
C TRP A 27 13.91 3.58 1.76
N GLU A 28 14.25 2.64 0.88
CA GLU A 28 14.94 1.38 1.25
C GLU A 28 16.30 1.63 1.90
N GLU A 29 17.06 2.59 1.38
CA GLU A 29 18.37 2.96 1.93
C GLU A 29 18.23 3.73 3.24
N SER A 30 17.18 4.54 3.35
CA SER A 30 16.98 5.41 4.50
C SER A 30 16.33 4.69 5.69
N ILE A 31 15.37 3.79 5.47
CA ILE A 31 14.47 3.29 6.52
C ILE A 31 14.75 1.80 6.73
N SER A 32 15.25 1.44 7.92
CA SER A 32 15.71 0.08 8.23
C SER A 32 14.59 -0.97 8.20
N GLN A 33 13.34 -0.58 8.36
CA GLN A 33 12.16 -1.44 8.23
C GLN A 33 11.77 -1.71 6.76
N VAL A 34 12.32 -0.95 5.80
CA VAL A 34 12.02 -1.10 4.37
C VAL A 34 13.11 -1.91 3.69
N LYS A 35 13.01 -3.24 3.76
CA LYS A 35 14.02 -4.16 3.22
C LYS A 35 13.38 -5.15 2.22
N PRO A 36 13.41 -4.86 0.91
CA PRO A 36 12.92 -5.80 -0.10
C PRO A 36 13.85 -7.02 -0.19
N LEU A 37 13.27 -8.16 -0.55
CA LEU A 37 14.04 -9.35 -0.88
C LEU A 37 14.84 -9.09 -2.16
N LYS A 38 16.15 -9.29 -2.12
CA LYS A 38 17.02 -9.18 -3.29
C LYS A 38 17.25 -10.58 -3.89
N ARG A 39 16.82 -10.81 -5.13
CA ARG A 39 17.13 -12.05 -5.88
C ARG A 39 18.51 -11.97 -6.54
N LYS A 40 19.03 -13.13 -7.00
CA LYS A 40 20.18 -13.19 -7.91
C LYS A 40 19.93 -12.25 -9.10
N GLY A 41 20.89 -11.36 -9.38
CA GLY A 41 20.74 -10.30 -10.39
C GLY A 41 20.17 -8.96 -9.89
N GLY A 42 20.04 -8.75 -8.57
CA GLY A 42 19.75 -7.42 -8.00
C GLY A 42 18.29 -6.96 -8.10
N ARG A 43 17.39 -7.82 -8.59
CA ARG A 43 15.95 -7.55 -8.64
C ARG A 43 15.37 -7.51 -7.23
N ARG A 44 14.59 -6.46 -6.94
CA ARG A 44 13.89 -6.24 -5.66
C ARG A 44 12.49 -6.80 -5.71
N LEU A 45 12.14 -7.52 -4.66
CA LEU A 45 10.82 -8.11 -4.47
C LEU A 45 10.21 -7.64 -3.16
N TYR A 46 9.00 -7.11 -3.24
CA TYR A 46 8.26 -6.55 -2.12
C TYR A 46 7.12 -7.51 -1.76
N SER A 47 7.08 -7.93 -0.50
CA SER A 47 5.93 -8.65 0.05
C SER A 47 4.77 -7.68 0.28
N GLU A 48 3.56 -8.19 0.42
CA GLU A 48 2.39 -7.36 0.74
C GLU A 48 2.60 -6.58 2.05
N GLU A 49 3.24 -7.21 3.05
CA GLU A 49 3.59 -6.55 4.30
C GLU A 49 4.50 -5.33 4.10
N LEU A 50 5.50 -5.45 3.22
CA LEU A 50 6.42 -4.36 2.92
C LEU A 50 5.69 -3.24 2.16
N ILE A 51 4.77 -3.59 1.26
CA ILE A 51 3.93 -2.62 0.54
C ILE A 51 3.04 -1.85 1.54
N ASN A 52 2.49 -2.51 2.56
CA ASN A 52 1.72 -1.84 3.61
C ASN A 52 2.55 -0.83 4.41
N ILE A 53 3.80 -1.15 4.73
CA ILE A 53 4.73 -0.20 5.36
C ILE A 53 4.97 1.00 4.42
N LEU A 54 5.19 0.74 3.13
CA LEU A 54 5.41 1.80 2.14
C LEU A 54 4.17 2.71 1.95
N ARG A 55 2.95 2.17 2.07
CA ARG A 55 1.71 2.99 2.08
C ARG A 55 1.70 3.99 3.22
N ILE A 56 2.12 3.58 4.40
CA ILE A 56 2.17 4.46 5.58
C ILE A 56 3.28 5.50 5.42
N ILE A 57 4.45 5.11 4.94
CA ILE A 57 5.53 6.06 4.65
C ILE A 57 5.05 7.13 3.66
N LYS A 58 4.38 6.74 2.58
CA LYS A 58 3.79 7.68 1.61
C LYS A 58 2.82 8.64 2.29
N LYS A 59 1.89 8.15 3.12
CA LYS A 59 0.94 9.00 3.85
C LYS A 59 1.66 10.01 4.73
N LEU A 60 2.62 9.54 5.54
CA LEU A 60 3.36 10.41 6.47
C LEU A 60 4.12 11.51 5.71
N VAL A 61 4.77 11.16 4.60
CA VAL A 61 5.56 12.13 3.82
C VAL A 61 4.68 13.09 3.03
N ASN A 62 3.68 12.58 2.31
CA ASN A 62 2.91 13.38 1.35
C ASN A 62 1.70 14.08 1.98
N ASP A 63 0.99 13.40 2.88
CA ASP A 63 -0.27 13.89 3.43
C ASP A 63 -0.03 14.62 4.77
N GLU A 64 0.95 14.16 5.56
CA GLU A 64 1.21 14.69 6.90
C GLU A 64 2.51 15.52 7.00
N GLY A 65 3.28 15.65 5.92
CA GLY A 65 4.47 16.51 5.85
C GLY A 65 5.67 16.04 6.70
N TYR A 66 5.73 14.76 7.08
CA TYR A 66 6.86 14.23 7.84
C TYR A 66 8.14 14.20 7.00
N SER A 67 9.24 14.68 7.58
CA SER A 67 10.57 14.38 7.04
C SER A 67 10.90 12.89 7.18
N ILE A 68 11.85 12.39 6.40
CA ILE A 68 12.33 11.00 6.50
C ILE A 68 12.83 10.67 7.92
N LYS A 69 13.47 11.64 8.61
CA LYS A 69 13.87 11.47 10.02
C LYS A 69 12.65 11.30 10.92
N GLY A 70 11.58 12.07 10.69
CA GLY A 70 10.30 11.92 11.36
C GLY A 70 9.67 10.55 11.13
N VAL A 71 9.66 10.08 9.89
CA VAL A 71 9.15 8.74 9.53
C VAL A 71 9.93 7.64 10.25
N LYS A 72 11.27 7.69 10.28
CA LYS A 72 12.09 6.71 11.03
C LYS A 72 11.70 6.66 12.51
N LYS A 73 11.53 7.84 13.14
CA LYS A 73 11.12 7.95 14.55
C LYS A 73 9.69 7.43 14.78
N TYR A 74 8.78 7.65 13.83
CA TYR A 74 7.42 7.12 13.89
C TYR A 74 7.42 5.59 13.84
N LEU A 75 8.15 5.01 12.88
CA LEU A 75 8.21 3.56 12.69
C LEU A 75 8.99 2.83 13.80
N SER A 76 9.92 3.49 14.50
CA SER A 76 10.64 2.89 15.62
C SER A 76 9.80 2.83 16.91
N LYS A 77 8.82 3.72 17.08
CA LYS A 77 7.98 3.79 18.29
C LYS A 77 6.77 2.86 18.25
N LYS A 78 6.24 2.57 17.06
CA LYS A 78 5.11 1.64 16.90
C LYS A 78 5.61 0.20 16.73
N LYS A 79 4.94 -0.76 17.37
CA LYS A 79 5.11 -2.18 17.03
C LYS A 79 4.77 -2.36 15.55
N ILE A 80 5.65 -3.00 14.78
CA ILE A 80 5.46 -3.24 13.34
C ILE A 80 4.13 -3.96 13.06
N SER A 81 3.65 -4.82 13.97
CA SER A 81 2.33 -5.45 13.89
C SER A 81 1.17 -4.45 13.79
N ASN A 82 1.26 -3.31 14.47
CA ASN A 82 0.21 -2.30 14.49
C ASN A 82 0.25 -1.44 13.22
N ILE A 83 1.46 -1.13 12.74
CA ILE A 83 1.68 -0.45 11.45
C ILE A 83 1.11 -1.30 10.30
N LYS A 84 1.35 -2.62 10.31
CA LYS A 84 0.80 -3.54 9.30
C LYS A 84 -0.73 -3.52 9.25
N LYS A 85 -1.39 -3.55 10.42
CA LYS A 85 -2.86 -3.50 10.51
C LYS A 85 -3.41 -2.18 9.96
N GLU A 86 -2.82 -1.05 10.33
CA GLU A 86 -3.26 0.28 9.90
C GLU A 86 -3.21 0.46 8.38
N GLY A 87 -2.17 -0.05 7.73
CA GLY A 87 -2.06 -0.01 6.26
C GLY A 87 -3.09 -0.92 5.54
N ALA A 88 -3.44 -2.06 6.14
CA ALA A 88 -4.42 -2.99 5.59
C ALA A 88 -5.87 -2.49 5.79
N ILE A 89 -6.18 -1.94 6.96
CA ILE A 89 -7.52 -1.40 7.31
C ILE A 89 -7.93 -0.31 6.32
N LYS A 90 -7.00 0.59 5.95
CA LYS A 90 -7.31 1.68 5.00
C LYS A 90 -7.66 1.17 3.59
N ILE A 91 -7.12 0.02 3.18
CA ILE A 91 -7.44 -0.60 1.88
C ILE A 91 -8.82 -1.24 1.94
N SER A 92 -9.15 -1.94 3.04
CA SER A 92 -10.51 -2.48 3.21
C SER A 92 -11.53 -1.36 3.23
N GLU A 93 -11.29 -0.26 3.95
CA GLU A 93 -12.17 0.92 3.95
C GLU A 93 -12.36 1.51 2.54
N GLU A 94 -11.27 1.65 1.75
CA GLU A 94 -11.38 2.15 0.37
C GLU A 94 -12.12 1.17 -0.55
N LEU A 95 -11.99 -0.14 -0.33
CA LEU A 95 -12.71 -1.17 -1.07
C LEU A 95 -14.19 -1.21 -0.69
N ASP A 96 -14.53 -1.09 0.59
CA ASP A 96 -15.89 -1.07 1.10
C ASP A 96 -16.66 0.13 0.50
N ILE A 97 -16.05 1.32 0.50
CA ILE A 97 -16.61 2.52 -0.16
C ILE A 97 -16.84 2.27 -1.66
N LYS A 98 -15.92 1.60 -2.35
CA LYS A 98 -16.10 1.28 -3.78
C LYS A 98 -17.22 0.26 -3.99
N LEU A 99 -17.35 -0.71 -3.11
CA LEU A 99 -18.43 -1.71 -3.16
C LEU A 99 -19.79 -1.04 -3.00
N ASP A 100 -19.95 -0.19 -1.99
CA ASP A 100 -21.19 0.58 -1.74
C ASP A 100 -21.60 1.41 -2.97
N ASN A 101 -20.62 2.04 -3.62
CA ASN A 101 -20.88 2.81 -4.83
C ASN A 101 -21.33 1.91 -6.00
N ILE A 102 -20.70 0.74 -6.18
CA ILE A 102 -21.10 -0.23 -7.20
C ILE A 102 -22.51 -0.73 -6.95
N GLU A 103 -22.85 -1.10 -5.72
CA GLU A 103 -24.21 -1.54 -5.35
C GLU A 103 -25.26 -0.47 -5.66
N LYS A 104 -24.94 0.79 -5.36
CA LYS A 104 -25.80 1.94 -5.70
C LYS A 104 -26.01 2.06 -7.21
N TYR A 105 -24.95 1.93 -8.01
CA TYR A 105 -25.07 1.98 -9.48
C TYR A 105 -25.86 0.80 -10.03
N LEU A 106 -25.65 -0.41 -9.53
CA LEU A 106 -26.40 -1.60 -9.93
C LEU A 106 -27.88 -1.48 -9.59
N LYS A 107 -28.23 -0.93 -8.41
CA LYS A 107 -29.63 -0.68 -8.03
C LYS A 107 -30.30 0.31 -8.97
N LYS A 108 -29.58 1.39 -9.34
CA LYS A 108 -30.06 2.37 -10.33
C LYS A 108 -30.27 1.75 -11.71
N ALA A 109 -29.31 0.94 -12.18
CA ALA A 109 -29.42 0.26 -13.48
C ALA A 109 -30.61 -0.71 -13.51
N LYS A 110 -30.82 -1.50 -12.45
CA LYS A 110 -31.99 -2.39 -12.31
C LYS A 110 -33.30 -1.62 -12.33
N SER A 111 -33.39 -0.47 -11.66
CA SER A 111 -34.62 0.35 -11.69
C SER A 111 -34.95 0.91 -13.07
N ILE A 112 -33.96 1.10 -13.94
CA ILE A 112 -34.21 1.55 -15.32
C ILE A 112 -34.77 0.39 -16.14
N LEU A 113 -34.16 -0.78 -16.05
CA LEU A 113 -34.54 -1.98 -16.81
C LEU A 113 -35.90 -2.60 -16.43
N ILE A 114 -36.47 -2.24 -15.27
CA ILE A 114 -37.76 -2.78 -14.78
C ILE A 114 -38.94 -1.84 -15.12
N ASN A 115 -38.67 -0.59 -15.51
CA ASN A 115 -39.69 0.40 -15.87
C ASN A 115 -39.88 0.57 -17.39
N GLU A 116 -39.33 -0.34 -18.19
CA GLU A 116 -39.60 -0.55 -19.63
C GLU A 116 -40.28 -1.93 -19.82
#